data_AF-A0A660KYN9-F1
#
_entry.id   AF-A0A660KYN9-F1
#
_cell.length_a   1.000
_cell.length_b   1.000
_cell.length_c   1.000
_cell.angle_alpha   90.00
_cell.angle_beta   90.00
_cell.angle_gamma   90.00
#
_symmetry.space_group_name_H-M   'P 1'
#
loop_
_entity.id
_entity.type
_entity.pdbx_description
1 polymer ?
#
loop_
_entity_poly.entity_id
_entity_poly.type
_entity_poly.pdbx_seq_one_letter_code
_entity_poly.pdbx_strand_id
1 'polypeptide(L)'
;MTNRTPLTGGAVLAACVIAASTPAVAHGQQATLRVDAAGDSVIATGIPVGATTAQVTRPDARTGTPVVIGQYVEVASILPFTINTTTPTIFDPDGDCWHAGALSLPGGTGLTPDIRAGDTVALSSGLSTVVAPGPEPTSGGPAIGCGDITAYAHNAVTELAGGSGADLVVRGVAQPLATDVTVTATDGARTTAPVAAALADDGTWTATVPHQDLAPLADGTVTVAGVYAVPDVSTAAPAHITGVPATFTQRSPREAPPVGDPSPPTPPPPAAVPPQAAPPAVQEPLPPVVRVRGVRAPSRVTLTRARAHGLRVSFDAPAEAKVIRVQLARGGRVVLTRVVAAVHGRRQAVALTGKQLRRVLRRGRHTLSVAAGPSRSAFGPATDRTLRVR
;
A
#
# COMPACT_ATOMS: atom_id res chain seq x y z
N MET A 1 75.21 53.04 -54.50
CA MET A 1 75.54 54.38 -53.97
C MET A 1 74.70 54.60 -52.73
N THR A 2 75.37 54.71 -51.57
CA THR A 2 75.03 55.48 -50.35
C THR A 2 73.63 56.16 -50.31
N ASN A 3 72.83 56.15 -49.24
CA ASN A 3 73.19 56.30 -47.82
C ASN A 3 71.93 56.28 -46.93
N ARG A 4 72.13 55.99 -45.63
CA ARG A 4 71.46 56.52 -44.40
C ARG A 4 70.04 56.05 -43.96
N THR A 5 70.06 55.40 -42.79
CA THR A 5 69.11 55.38 -41.63
C THR A 5 68.63 56.77 -41.19
N PRO A 6 67.74 56.98 -40.16
CA PRO A 6 66.85 56.10 -39.35
C PRO A 6 65.44 56.73 -39.08
N LEU A 7 64.57 56.06 -38.29
CA LEU A 7 63.92 56.55 -37.05
C LEU A 7 62.63 55.80 -36.70
N THR A 8 62.62 55.34 -35.45
CA THR A 8 61.51 54.82 -34.65
C THR A 8 60.41 55.87 -34.40
N GLY A 9 59.15 55.43 -34.45
CA GLY A 9 57.99 56.16 -33.92
C GLY A 9 56.84 55.19 -33.70
N GLY A 10 56.61 54.81 -32.44
CA GLY A 10 55.49 53.97 -32.05
C GLY A 10 54.18 54.76 -32.08
N ALA A 11 53.11 54.11 -32.55
CA ALA A 11 51.74 54.57 -32.37
C ALA A 11 50.88 53.36 -31.96
N VAL A 12 50.34 53.45 -30.74
CA VAL A 12 49.41 52.51 -30.13
C VAL A 12 48.06 52.62 -30.84
N LEU A 13 47.64 51.54 -31.50
CA LEU A 13 46.31 51.43 -32.11
C LEU A 13 45.29 51.07 -31.03
N ALA A 14 44.36 52.00 -30.78
CA ALA A 14 43.18 51.79 -29.96
C ALA A 14 42.26 50.77 -30.65
N ALA A 15 42.16 49.56 -30.08
CA ALA A 15 41.19 48.57 -30.51
C ALA A 15 39.79 48.96 -29.98
N CYS A 16 38.85 49.20 -30.90
CA CYS A 16 37.43 49.28 -30.59
C CYS A 16 36.97 47.95 -29.99
N VAL A 17 36.65 47.94 -28.70
CA VAL A 17 35.92 46.85 -28.06
C VAL A 17 34.49 46.92 -28.56
N ILE A 18 34.14 46.05 -29.51
CA ILE A 18 32.75 45.70 -29.77
C ILE A 18 32.31 44.93 -28.52
N ALA A 19 31.58 45.59 -27.63
CA ALA A 19 30.84 44.94 -26.57
C ALA A 19 29.80 44.05 -27.25
N ALA A 20 30.15 42.78 -27.45
CA ALA A 20 29.18 41.73 -27.69
C ALA A 20 28.25 41.75 -26.47
N SER A 21 27.06 42.31 -26.65
CA SER A 21 25.95 42.13 -25.73
C SER A 21 25.80 40.64 -25.52
N THR A 22 26.17 40.19 -24.32
CA THR A 22 25.83 38.87 -23.84
C THR A 22 24.32 38.71 -24.05
N PRO A 23 23.85 37.63 -24.71
CA PRO A 23 22.43 37.36 -24.69
C PRO A 23 22.05 37.31 -23.22
N ALA A 24 21.13 38.19 -22.83
CA ALA A 24 20.53 38.18 -21.51
C ALA A 24 20.17 36.72 -21.21
N VAL A 25 20.70 36.22 -20.09
CA VAL A 25 20.36 34.90 -19.57
C VAL A 25 18.84 34.91 -19.42
N ALA A 26 18.14 34.33 -20.39
CA ALA A 26 16.76 33.92 -20.20
C ALA A 26 16.78 33.14 -18.89
N HIS A 27 15.98 33.54 -17.91
CA HIS A 27 15.86 32.85 -16.63
C HIS A 27 15.70 31.35 -16.90
N GLY A 28 16.82 30.62 -16.88
CA GLY A 28 16.83 29.19 -17.12
C GLY A 28 16.03 28.61 -16.00
N GLN A 29 14.83 28.12 -16.28
CA GLN A 29 14.05 27.40 -15.30
C GLN A 29 14.94 26.25 -14.83
N GLN A 30 15.43 26.36 -13.60
CA GLN A 30 16.23 25.33 -12.98
C GLN A 30 15.38 24.06 -12.94
N ALA A 31 15.89 22.96 -13.48
CA ALA A 31 15.16 21.71 -13.48
C ALA A 31 14.85 21.32 -12.03
N THR A 32 13.61 20.93 -11.75
CA THR A 32 13.20 20.49 -10.40
C THR A 32 12.56 19.11 -10.47
N LEU A 33 12.79 18.30 -9.43
CA LEU A 33 12.18 17.01 -9.20
C LEU A 33 11.53 17.03 -7.82
N ARG A 34 10.24 16.72 -7.78
CA ARG A 34 9.46 16.60 -6.55
C ARG A 34 8.85 15.22 -6.48
N VAL A 35 8.87 14.63 -5.30
CA VAL A 35 8.29 13.32 -5.02
C VAL A 35 7.34 13.50 -3.86
N ASP A 36 6.11 13.04 -4.03
CA ASP A 36 5.13 12.92 -2.96
C ASP A 36 4.93 11.44 -2.67
N ALA A 37 5.56 10.97 -1.59
CA ALA A 37 5.42 9.61 -1.11
C ALA A 37 3.97 9.29 -0.70
N ALA A 38 3.18 10.29 -0.27
CA ALA A 38 1.81 10.05 0.16
C ALA A 38 0.86 9.67 -0.97
N GLY A 39 1.12 10.19 -2.17
CA GLY A 39 0.38 9.88 -3.38
C GLY A 39 1.15 8.98 -4.35
N ASP A 40 2.30 8.44 -3.97
CA ASP A 40 3.21 7.70 -4.86
C ASP A 40 3.45 8.44 -6.20
N SER A 41 3.61 9.76 -6.14
CA SER A 41 3.61 10.63 -7.33
C SER A 41 4.92 11.38 -7.52
N VAL A 42 5.24 11.66 -8.78
CA VAL A 42 6.48 12.33 -9.18
C VAL A 42 6.14 13.48 -10.10
N ILE A 43 6.74 14.65 -9.87
CA ILE A 43 6.58 15.83 -10.72
C ILE A 43 7.97 16.39 -11.03
N ALA A 44 8.27 16.52 -12.31
CA ALA A 44 9.50 17.14 -12.79
C ALA A 44 9.20 18.30 -13.75
N THR A 45 9.97 19.38 -13.64
CA THR A 45 9.84 20.57 -14.48
C THR A 45 11.19 20.98 -15.02
N GLY A 46 11.22 21.63 -16.18
CA GLY A 46 12.47 22.13 -16.78
C GLY A 46 13.41 21.01 -17.25
N ILE A 47 12.88 19.82 -17.54
CA ILE A 47 13.65 18.72 -18.12
C ILE A 47 13.67 18.83 -19.66
N PRO A 48 14.69 18.25 -20.33
CA PRO A 48 14.76 18.26 -21.79
C PRO A 48 13.55 17.59 -22.45
N VAL A 49 13.09 18.14 -23.58
CA VAL A 49 12.06 17.50 -24.41
C VAL A 49 12.62 16.21 -25.02
N GLY A 50 11.86 15.11 -24.92
CA GLY A 50 12.24 13.82 -25.47
C GLY A 50 11.88 12.65 -24.58
N ALA A 51 12.23 11.44 -25.02
CA ALA A 51 11.99 10.22 -24.25
C ALA A 51 12.66 10.31 -22.88
N THR A 52 11.86 10.20 -21.83
CA THR A 52 12.29 10.27 -20.43
C THR A 52 11.80 9.05 -19.69
N THR A 53 12.71 8.40 -18.98
CA THR A 53 12.41 7.29 -18.08
C THR A 53 12.56 7.77 -16.65
N ALA A 54 11.57 7.51 -15.82
CA ALA A 54 11.65 7.65 -14.38
C ALA A 54 11.74 6.28 -13.72
N GLN A 55 12.61 6.15 -12.73
CA GLN A 55 12.75 4.95 -11.91
C GLN A 55 12.71 5.32 -10.44
N VAL A 56 11.95 4.53 -9.67
CA VAL A 56 12.02 4.52 -8.20
C VAL A 56 12.85 3.32 -7.81
N THR A 57 13.89 3.56 -7.01
CA THR A 57 14.76 2.50 -6.51
C THR A 57 14.75 2.43 -4.99
N ARG A 58 14.81 1.20 -4.48
CA ARG A 58 15.00 0.89 -3.06
C ARG A 58 16.24 0.04 -2.90
N PRO A 59 17.09 0.26 -1.88
CA PRO A 59 18.20 -0.64 -1.61
C PRO A 59 17.71 -2.06 -1.32
N ASP A 60 18.35 -3.05 -1.94
CA ASP A 60 18.09 -4.45 -1.65
C ASP A 60 18.42 -4.74 -0.18
N ALA A 61 17.51 -5.41 0.53
CA ALA A 61 17.62 -5.70 1.95
C ALA A 61 18.78 -6.63 2.31
N ARG A 62 19.34 -7.37 1.35
CA ARG A 62 20.45 -8.31 1.53
C ARG A 62 21.76 -7.78 0.98
N THR A 63 21.75 -7.14 -0.19
CA THR A 63 22.98 -6.71 -0.89
C THR A 63 23.24 -5.21 -0.79
N GLY A 64 22.23 -4.40 -0.46
CA GLY A 64 22.29 -2.94 -0.50
C GLY A 64 22.32 -2.34 -1.91
N THR A 65 22.30 -3.16 -2.97
CA THR A 65 22.28 -2.68 -4.36
C THR A 65 20.91 -2.07 -4.69
N PRO A 66 20.83 -0.99 -5.48
CA PRO A 66 19.54 -0.43 -5.88
C PRO A 66 18.69 -1.44 -6.67
N VAL A 67 17.42 -1.57 -6.28
CA VAL A 67 16.39 -2.38 -6.95
C VAL A 67 15.33 -1.44 -7.49
N VAL A 68 14.98 -1.55 -8.76
CA VAL A 68 13.90 -0.77 -9.36
C VAL A 68 12.55 -1.34 -8.92
N ILE A 69 11.83 -0.57 -8.11
CA ILE A 69 10.52 -0.93 -7.57
C ILE A 69 9.35 -0.29 -8.34
N GLY A 70 9.65 0.68 -9.22
CA GLY A 70 8.69 1.31 -10.12
C GLY A 70 9.40 1.96 -11.30
N GLN A 71 8.79 1.90 -12.48
CA GLN A 71 9.32 2.50 -13.70
C GLN A 71 8.21 3.16 -14.50
N TYR A 72 8.50 4.31 -15.11
CA TYR A 72 7.58 4.99 -16.02
C TYR A 72 8.37 5.56 -17.20
N VAL A 73 7.81 5.46 -18.40
CA VAL A 73 8.45 5.92 -19.64
C VAL A 73 7.43 6.73 -20.44
N GLU A 74 7.81 7.96 -20.79
CA GLU A 74 6.99 8.83 -21.63
C GLU A 74 7.88 9.84 -22.38
N VAL A 75 7.28 10.62 -23.28
CA VAL A 75 7.95 11.74 -23.94
C VAL A 75 7.71 13.00 -23.13
N ALA A 76 8.76 13.49 -22.46
CA ALA A 76 8.74 14.78 -21.80
C ALA A 76 8.55 15.90 -22.83
N SER A 77 7.75 16.90 -22.47
CA SER A 77 7.47 18.07 -23.29
C SER A 77 7.86 19.36 -22.55
N ILE A 78 7.40 20.51 -23.05
CA ILE A 78 7.53 21.80 -22.34
C ILE A 78 6.64 21.88 -21.08
N LEU A 79 5.69 20.95 -20.93
CA LEU A 79 4.85 20.84 -19.74
C LEU A 79 5.56 20.03 -18.65
N PRO A 80 5.13 20.15 -17.37
CA PRO A 80 5.61 19.29 -16.32
C PRO A 80 5.47 17.81 -16.70
N PHE A 81 6.52 17.04 -16.45
CA PHE A 81 6.48 15.59 -16.52
C PHE A 81 5.95 15.08 -15.20
N THR A 82 4.83 14.38 -15.23
CA THR A 82 4.11 13.94 -14.04
C THR A 82 3.92 12.43 -14.07
N ILE A 83 3.84 11.81 -12.90
CA ILE A 83 3.52 10.40 -12.72
C ILE A 83 2.56 10.27 -11.54
N ASN A 84 1.48 9.51 -11.72
CA ASN A 84 0.44 9.21 -10.74
C ASN A 84 -0.25 10.46 -10.19
N THR A 85 -0.56 11.41 -11.08
CA THR A 85 -1.27 12.66 -10.80
C THR A 85 -2.65 12.70 -11.46
N THR A 86 -3.58 13.43 -10.85
CA THR A 86 -5.03 13.35 -11.16
C THR A 86 -5.47 14.11 -12.41
N THR A 87 -4.58 14.43 -13.36
CA THR A 87 -4.94 15.28 -14.51
C THR A 87 -4.81 14.50 -15.81
N PRO A 88 -5.90 13.85 -16.29
CA PRO A 88 -5.97 13.33 -17.64
C PRO A 88 -5.61 14.45 -18.63
N THR A 89 -4.70 14.18 -19.56
CA THR A 89 -4.34 15.13 -20.61
C THR A 89 -4.99 14.73 -21.92
N ILE A 90 -4.99 15.63 -22.91
CA ILE A 90 -5.51 15.33 -24.26
C ILE A 90 -4.67 14.22 -24.93
N PHE A 91 -3.41 14.06 -24.49
CA PHE A 91 -2.47 13.05 -24.97
C PHE A 91 -2.46 11.79 -24.11
N ASP A 92 -3.00 11.86 -22.89
CA ASP A 92 -3.08 10.77 -21.93
C ASP A 92 -4.45 10.78 -21.20
N PRO A 93 -5.48 10.19 -21.83
CA PRO A 93 -6.83 10.17 -21.27
C PRO A 93 -6.98 9.23 -20.06
N ASP A 94 -6.04 8.30 -19.86
CA ASP A 94 -6.04 7.36 -18.74
C ASP A 94 -5.29 7.93 -17.51
N GLY A 95 -4.54 9.03 -17.71
CA GLY A 95 -3.72 9.68 -16.70
C GLY A 95 -2.31 9.09 -16.68
N ASP A 96 -1.37 9.80 -16.08
CA ASP A 96 0.07 9.47 -16.00
C ASP A 96 0.37 8.33 -15.00
N CYS A 97 -0.48 7.31 -14.95
CA CYS A 97 -0.35 6.19 -14.03
C CYS A 97 0.96 5.43 -14.26
N TRP A 98 1.49 4.82 -13.20
CA TRP A 98 2.71 4.00 -13.32
C TRP A 98 2.59 2.93 -14.40
N HIS A 99 3.53 2.90 -15.34
CA HIS A 99 3.56 1.95 -16.44
C HIS A 99 4.37 0.70 -16.10
N ALA A 100 4.19 -0.37 -16.87
CA ALA A 100 4.98 -1.57 -16.71
C ALA A 100 6.44 -1.33 -17.13
N GLY A 101 7.39 -1.84 -16.36
CA GLY A 101 8.80 -1.92 -16.77
C GLY A 101 9.02 -3.08 -17.75
N ALA A 102 10.10 -3.85 -17.56
CA ALA A 102 10.29 -5.11 -18.30
C ALA A 102 9.27 -6.20 -17.88
N LEU A 103 8.70 -6.06 -16.69
CA LEU A 103 7.65 -6.93 -16.17
C LEU A 103 6.27 -6.33 -16.46
N SER A 104 5.45 -7.09 -17.19
CA SER A 104 4.01 -6.85 -17.27
C SER A 104 3.29 -7.77 -16.30
N LEU A 105 2.49 -7.20 -15.38
CA LEU A 105 1.52 -7.98 -14.62
C LEU A 105 0.42 -8.51 -15.57
N PRO A 106 -0.40 -9.50 -15.15
CA PRO A 106 -1.48 -10.03 -15.98
C PRO A 106 -2.36 -8.93 -16.59
N GLY A 107 -2.47 -8.91 -17.92
CA GLY A 107 -3.21 -7.88 -18.66
C GLY A 107 -2.42 -6.62 -19.01
N GLY A 108 -1.10 -6.61 -18.82
CA GLY A 108 -0.25 -5.45 -19.12
C GLY A 108 -0.30 -4.36 -18.04
N THR A 109 -0.84 -4.68 -16.86
CA THR A 109 -1.01 -3.69 -15.79
C THR A 109 0.35 -3.28 -15.22
N GLY A 110 0.49 -1.98 -14.94
CA GLY A 110 1.65 -1.44 -14.25
C GLY A 110 1.65 -1.78 -12.77
N LEU A 111 2.76 -1.49 -12.10
CA LEU A 111 2.89 -1.61 -10.66
C LEU A 111 3.13 -0.21 -10.09
N THR A 112 2.20 0.30 -9.30
CA THR A 112 2.40 1.53 -8.54
C THR A 112 3.33 1.20 -7.37
N PRO A 113 4.57 1.72 -7.34
CA PRO A 113 5.48 1.51 -6.23
C PRO A 113 4.86 2.13 -4.97
N ASP A 114 5.13 1.52 -3.83
CA ASP A 114 4.92 2.10 -2.50
C ASP A 114 6.17 2.91 -2.17
N ILE A 115 6.19 4.18 -2.55
CA ILE A 115 7.34 5.09 -2.42
C ILE A 115 7.49 5.49 -0.96
N ARG A 116 8.70 5.32 -0.41
CA ARG A 116 8.98 5.57 1.01
C ARG A 116 10.21 6.42 1.22
N ALA A 117 10.35 6.92 2.44
CA ALA A 117 11.54 7.63 2.87
C ALA A 117 12.80 6.79 2.63
N GLY A 118 13.82 7.39 2.03
CA GLY A 118 15.07 6.72 1.67
C GLY A 118 15.08 6.05 0.29
N ASP A 119 13.93 5.91 -0.38
CA ASP A 119 13.92 5.53 -1.79
C ASP A 119 14.53 6.64 -2.64
N THR A 120 15.05 6.29 -3.82
CA THR A 120 15.60 7.24 -4.78
C THR A 120 14.74 7.29 -6.02
N VAL A 121 14.35 8.50 -6.43
CA VAL A 121 13.67 8.72 -7.71
C VAL A 121 14.66 9.38 -8.66
N ALA A 122 14.90 8.74 -9.80
CA ALA A 122 15.84 9.22 -10.82
C ALA A 122 15.18 9.28 -12.19
N LEU A 123 15.54 10.31 -12.95
CA LEU A 123 15.15 10.49 -14.35
C LEU A 123 16.35 10.23 -15.27
N SER A 124 16.09 9.72 -16.47
CA SER A 124 17.11 9.56 -17.52
C SER A 124 17.75 10.88 -17.98
N SER A 125 17.16 12.03 -17.62
CA SER A 125 17.75 13.36 -17.79
C SER A 125 18.92 13.66 -16.83
N GLY A 126 19.18 12.78 -15.85
CA GLY A 126 20.20 12.95 -14.81
C GLY A 126 19.68 13.60 -13.52
N LEU A 127 18.41 14.02 -13.50
CA LEU A 127 17.78 14.57 -12.30
C LEU A 127 17.44 13.44 -11.32
N SER A 128 17.84 13.58 -10.05
CA SER A 128 17.62 12.54 -9.04
C SER A 128 17.38 13.16 -7.66
N THR A 129 16.58 12.50 -6.83
CA THR A 129 16.34 12.90 -5.45
C THR A 129 16.09 11.69 -4.56
N VAL A 130 16.54 11.78 -3.31
CA VAL A 130 16.20 10.82 -2.25
C VAL A 130 14.95 11.32 -1.56
N VAL A 131 13.96 10.43 -1.41
CA VAL A 131 12.70 10.75 -0.76
C VAL A 131 12.98 11.08 0.71
N ALA A 132 12.63 12.31 1.08
CA ALA A 132 12.90 12.83 2.42
C ALA A 132 12.12 12.05 3.48
N PRO A 133 12.66 11.93 4.71
CA PRO A 133 11.90 11.40 5.83
C PRO A 133 10.67 12.28 6.10
N GLY A 134 9.52 11.64 6.19
CA GLY A 134 8.22 12.27 6.45
C GLY A 134 7.27 11.27 7.11
N PRO A 135 6.09 11.71 7.55
CA PRO A 135 5.08 10.78 8.04
C PRO A 135 4.74 9.79 6.91
N GLU A 136 4.99 8.50 7.16
CA GLU A 136 4.61 7.45 6.22
C GLU A 136 3.08 7.52 6.00
N PRO A 137 2.64 7.62 4.75
CA PRO A 137 1.23 7.75 4.45
C PRO A 137 0.47 6.49 4.85
N THR A 138 -0.70 6.67 5.49
CA THR A 138 -1.62 5.56 5.78
C THR A 138 -2.38 5.05 4.54
N SER A 139 -2.10 5.64 3.37
CA SER A 139 -2.79 5.42 2.10
C SER A 139 -1.89 5.76 0.91
N GLY A 140 -0.74 5.09 0.79
CA GLY A 140 -0.11 4.92 -0.54
C GLY A 140 -1.02 4.03 -1.38
N GLY A 141 -1.04 4.23 -2.69
CA GLY A 141 -1.96 3.55 -3.59
C GLY A 141 -2.04 4.22 -4.96
N PRO A 142 -2.47 3.48 -6.00
CA PRO A 142 -2.81 4.05 -7.29
C PRO A 142 -3.73 5.25 -7.10
N ALA A 143 -3.44 6.34 -7.79
CA ALA A 143 -4.33 7.49 -7.80
C ALA A 143 -5.74 7.09 -8.26
N ILE A 144 -6.75 7.89 -7.90
CA ILE A 144 -8.13 7.65 -8.35
C ILE A 144 -8.15 7.65 -9.88
N GLY A 145 -8.45 6.49 -10.47
CA GLY A 145 -8.40 6.27 -11.93
C GLY A 145 -7.36 5.23 -12.34
N CYS A 146 -6.22 5.17 -11.64
CA CYS A 146 -5.14 4.24 -11.95
C CYS A 146 -5.41 2.80 -11.51
N GLY A 147 -6.29 2.58 -10.52
CA GLY A 147 -6.49 1.25 -9.93
C GLY A 147 -7.05 0.16 -10.86
N ASP A 148 -7.52 0.50 -12.07
CA ASP A 148 -7.93 -0.48 -13.10
C ASP A 148 -6.79 -0.86 -14.06
N ILE A 149 -5.68 -0.10 -14.08
CA ILE A 149 -4.52 -0.30 -14.96
C ILE A 149 -3.20 -0.48 -14.20
N THR A 150 -3.17 -0.21 -12.90
CA THR A 150 -2.03 -0.47 -12.01
C THR A 150 -2.46 -1.18 -10.72
N ALA A 151 -1.58 -2.05 -10.23
CA ALA A 151 -1.71 -2.68 -8.92
C ALA A 151 -0.83 -1.97 -7.89
N TYR A 152 -1.25 -1.95 -6.63
CA TYR A 152 -0.47 -1.33 -5.56
C TYR A 152 0.59 -2.26 -5.00
N ALA A 153 1.85 -1.82 -4.97
CA ALA A 153 2.99 -2.56 -4.44
C ALA A 153 3.11 -2.50 -2.90
N HIS A 154 2.06 -2.90 -2.18
CA HIS A 154 2.04 -2.78 -0.73
C HIS A 154 2.71 -3.97 -0.04
N ASN A 155 3.82 -3.69 0.67
CA ASN A 155 4.48 -4.67 1.54
C ASN A 155 4.43 -4.17 2.98
N ALA A 156 3.70 -4.84 3.86
CA ALA A 156 3.55 -4.39 5.24
C ALA A 156 3.25 -5.52 6.21
N VAL A 157 3.77 -5.38 7.43
CA VAL A 157 3.24 -6.07 8.61
C VAL A 157 1.97 -5.35 9.04
N THR A 158 0.85 -6.07 9.08
CA THR A 158 -0.47 -5.47 9.36
C THR A 158 -1.01 -5.84 10.73
N GLU A 159 -0.54 -6.94 11.32
CA GLU A 159 -1.03 -7.41 12.60
C GLU A 159 0.06 -8.17 13.37
N LEU A 160 0.09 -7.97 14.68
CA LEU A 160 0.92 -8.68 15.64
C LEU A 160 0.01 -9.21 16.76
N ALA A 161 0.08 -10.51 17.03
CA ALA A 161 -0.69 -11.16 18.08
C ALA A 161 0.18 -12.11 18.91
N GLY A 162 0.04 -12.06 20.24
CA GLY A 162 0.91 -12.79 21.15
C GLY A 162 2.16 -12.00 21.55
N GLY A 163 3.29 -12.70 21.70
CA GLY A 163 4.51 -12.14 22.27
C GLY A 163 4.45 -11.97 23.80
N SER A 164 5.58 -11.60 24.41
CA SER A 164 5.73 -11.45 25.87
C SER A 164 5.40 -12.72 26.67
N GLY A 165 6.12 -13.82 26.39
CA GLY A 165 5.95 -15.12 27.06
C GLY A 165 5.12 -16.14 26.27
N ALA A 166 4.74 -15.80 25.03
CA ALA A 166 4.11 -16.71 24.07
C ALA A 166 4.69 -16.47 22.67
N ASP A 167 4.43 -17.38 21.75
CA ASP A 167 4.79 -17.20 20.35
C ASP A 167 4.13 -15.94 19.78
N LEU A 168 4.83 -15.27 18.86
CA LEU A 168 4.32 -14.10 18.17
C LEU A 168 3.83 -14.49 16.79
N VAL A 169 2.53 -14.38 16.57
CA VAL A 169 1.91 -14.51 15.26
C VAL A 169 1.97 -13.16 14.56
N VAL A 170 2.61 -13.14 13.40
CA VAL A 170 2.82 -11.96 12.55
C VAL A 170 2.01 -12.17 11.28
N ARG A 171 1.21 -11.18 10.91
CA ARG A 171 0.46 -11.18 9.64
C ARG A 171 0.77 -9.94 8.84
N GLY A 172 0.67 -10.06 7.53
CA GLY A 172 0.87 -8.94 6.64
C GLY A 172 0.34 -9.14 5.24
N VAL A 173 0.72 -8.21 4.39
CA VAL A 173 0.44 -8.21 2.96
C VAL A 173 1.73 -8.05 2.18
N ALA A 174 1.78 -8.65 1.01
CA ALA A 174 2.86 -8.56 0.04
C ALA A 174 2.31 -8.07 -1.30
N GLN A 175 3.17 -7.38 -2.05
CA GLN A 175 2.87 -6.91 -3.39
C GLN A 175 2.65 -8.07 -4.38
N PRO A 176 1.99 -7.80 -5.53
CA PRO A 176 1.95 -8.76 -6.63
C PRO A 176 3.34 -9.25 -7.03
N LEU A 177 3.44 -10.53 -7.43
CA LEU A 177 4.69 -11.21 -7.79
C LEU A 177 5.72 -11.39 -6.66
N ALA A 178 5.39 -11.02 -5.42
CA ALA A 178 6.18 -11.48 -4.29
C ALA A 178 6.15 -13.02 -4.24
N THR A 179 7.32 -13.63 -4.09
CA THR A 179 7.49 -15.08 -4.11
C THR A 179 7.73 -15.65 -2.72
N ASP A 180 8.36 -14.88 -1.84
CA ASP A 180 8.64 -15.26 -0.46
C ASP A 180 8.62 -14.03 0.46
N VAL A 181 8.36 -14.28 1.75
CA VAL A 181 8.49 -13.28 2.82
C VAL A 181 9.24 -13.89 3.99
N THR A 182 10.22 -13.17 4.52
CA THR A 182 10.94 -13.53 5.74
C THR A 182 10.76 -12.45 6.79
N VAL A 183 10.48 -12.87 8.03
CA VAL A 183 10.18 -11.98 9.17
C VAL A 183 11.31 -12.02 10.20
N THR A 184 11.68 -10.86 10.72
CA THR A 184 12.59 -10.72 11.86
C THR A 184 11.99 -9.77 12.90
N ALA A 185 12.38 -9.96 14.16
CA ALA A 185 12.08 -9.04 15.25
C ALA A 185 13.38 -8.49 15.86
N THR A 186 13.41 -7.20 16.23
CA THR A 186 14.58 -6.53 16.79
C THR A 186 14.22 -5.52 17.87
N ASP A 187 15.02 -5.49 18.95
CA ASP A 187 14.98 -4.44 19.99
C ASP A 187 15.97 -3.29 19.70
N GLY A 188 16.60 -3.30 18.52
CA GLY A 188 17.66 -2.37 18.11
C GLY A 188 19.08 -2.81 18.48
N ALA A 189 19.25 -3.73 19.43
CA ALA A 189 20.55 -4.28 19.82
C ALA A 189 20.74 -5.74 19.37
N ARG A 190 19.66 -6.51 19.37
CA ARG A 190 19.58 -7.92 18.94
C ARG A 190 18.48 -8.07 17.92
N THR A 191 18.65 -9.07 17.04
CA THR A 191 17.67 -9.43 16.02
C THR A 191 17.50 -10.93 16.03
N THR A 192 16.26 -11.41 15.92
CA THR A 192 15.96 -12.84 15.82
C THR A 192 16.50 -13.44 14.53
N ALA A 193 16.60 -14.77 14.48
CA ALA A 193 16.78 -15.44 13.20
C ALA A 193 15.59 -15.12 12.26
N PRO A 194 15.82 -15.06 10.93
CA PRO A 194 14.74 -14.91 9.97
C PRO A 194 13.79 -16.11 9.99
N VAL A 195 12.49 -15.84 10.04
CA VAL A 195 11.42 -16.84 9.98
C VAL A 195 10.73 -16.73 8.64
N ALA A 196 10.60 -17.84 7.91
CA ALA A 196 9.83 -17.87 6.67
C ALA A 196 8.33 -17.75 6.96
N ALA A 197 7.64 -16.89 6.21
CA ALA A 197 6.19 -16.77 6.27
C ALA A 197 5.50 -17.73 5.29
N ALA A 198 4.30 -18.19 5.64
CA ALA A 198 3.39 -18.80 4.70
C ALA A 198 2.69 -17.70 3.89
N LEU A 199 3.10 -17.53 2.63
CA LEU A 199 2.51 -16.59 1.68
C LEU A 199 1.35 -17.25 0.93
N ALA A 200 0.21 -16.58 0.88
CA ALA A 200 -0.97 -17.01 0.13
C ALA A 200 -1.05 -16.33 -1.24
N ASP A 201 -1.80 -16.95 -2.17
CA ASP A 201 -1.97 -16.46 -3.55
C ASP A 201 -2.63 -15.07 -3.63
N ASP A 202 -3.37 -14.66 -2.60
CA ASP A 202 -3.99 -13.33 -2.52
C ASP A 202 -3.04 -12.23 -1.99
N GLY A 203 -1.78 -12.58 -1.74
CA GLY A 203 -0.74 -11.70 -1.22
C GLY A 203 -0.77 -11.54 0.29
N THR A 204 -1.69 -12.17 1.02
CA THR A 204 -1.63 -12.22 2.49
C THR A 204 -0.60 -13.22 2.96
N TRP A 205 0.02 -12.98 4.12
CA TRP A 205 0.97 -13.93 4.69
C TRP A 205 0.88 -14.01 6.21
N THR A 206 1.33 -15.13 6.77
CA THR A 206 1.43 -15.36 8.22
C THR A 206 2.76 -16.02 8.57
N ALA A 207 3.40 -15.56 9.63
CA ALA A 207 4.58 -16.18 10.23
C ALA A 207 4.38 -16.32 11.74
N THR A 208 5.00 -17.32 12.34
CA THR A 208 5.03 -17.50 13.80
C THR A 208 6.48 -17.41 14.26
N VAL A 209 6.82 -16.36 15.01
CA VAL A 209 8.12 -16.24 15.66
C VAL A 209 8.04 -16.95 17.01
N PRO A 210 8.80 -18.03 17.25
CA PRO A 210 8.77 -18.76 18.50
C PRO A 210 9.14 -17.88 19.70
N HIS A 211 8.48 -18.07 20.83
CA HIS A 211 8.77 -17.38 22.09
C HIS A 211 10.26 -17.43 22.46
N GLN A 212 10.91 -18.58 22.27
CA GLN A 212 12.32 -18.80 22.60
C GLN A 212 13.27 -17.89 21.82
N ASP A 213 12.88 -17.46 20.62
CA ASP A 213 13.67 -16.54 19.80
C ASP A 213 13.44 -15.09 20.22
N LEU A 214 12.28 -14.81 20.82
CA LEU A 214 11.95 -13.50 21.38
C LEU A 214 12.58 -13.29 22.76
N ALA A 215 12.68 -14.33 23.58
CA ALA A 215 13.18 -14.24 24.96
C ALA A 215 14.54 -13.53 25.14
N PRO A 216 15.50 -13.62 24.19
CA PRO A 216 16.76 -12.88 24.27
C PRO A 216 16.63 -11.38 23.97
N LEU A 217 15.52 -10.91 23.39
CA LEU A 217 15.30 -9.48 23.16
C LEU A 217 14.98 -8.77 24.48
N ALA A 218 15.46 -7.54 24.62
CA ALA A 218 15.22 -6.70 25.78
C ALA A 218 13.73 -6.36 25.94
N ASP A 219 13.32 -6.16 27.19
CA ASP A 219 12.02 -5.59 27.51
C ASP A 219 11.90 -4.18 26.91
N GLY A 220 10.74 -3.88 26.33
CA GLY A 220 10.49 -2.59 25.67
C GLY A 220 9.95 -2.74 24.26
N THR A 221 10.19 -1.72 23.43
CA THR A 221 9.69 -1.69 22.05
C THR A 221 10.51 -2.62 21.17
N VAL A 222 9.84 -3.61 20.58
CA VAL A 222 10.40 -4.49 19.56
C VAL A 222 9.78 -4.14 18.22
N THR A 223 10.62 -4.01 17.20
CA THR A 223 10.22 -3.77 15.81
C THR A 223 10.23 -5.09 15.06
N VAL A 224 9.14 -5.38 14.36
CA VAL A 224 8.95 -6.56 13.52
C VAL A 224 8.91 -6.10 12.07
N ALA A 225 9.81 -6.65 11.25
CA ALA A 225 9.95 -6.26 9.85
C ALA A 225 9.85 -7.48 8.93
N GLY A 226 9.27 -7.25 7.75
CA GLY A 226 9.27 -8.22 6.66
C GLY A 226 10.28 -7.84 5.58
N VAL A 227 10.96 -8.84 5.04
CA VAL A 227 11.75 -8.75 3.79
C VAL A 227 11.03 -9.59 2.74
N TYR A 228 10.80 -9.00 1.57
CA TYR A 228 9.94 -9.53 0.52
C TYR A 228 10.80 -9.87 -0.69
N ALA A 229 10.80 -11.13 -1.12
CA ALA A 229 11.48 -11.57 -2.33
C ALA A 229 10.61 -11.22 -3.55
N VAL A 230 11.06 -10.24 -4.33
CA VAL A 230 10.29 -9.63 -5.42
C VAL A 230 11.20 -9.46 -6.64
N PRO A 231 10.67 -9.46 -7.86
CA PRO A 231 11.48 -9.20 -9.03
C PRO A 231 11.69 -7.69 -9.23
N ASP A 232 12.87 -7.30 -9.68
CA ASP A 232 13.18 -5.95 -10.14
C ASP A 232 12.29 -5.59 -11.33
N VAL A 233 11.57 -4.47 -11.27
CA VAL A 233 10.58 -4.08 -12.28
C VAL A 233 11.21 -3.81 -13.65
N SER A 234 12.48 -3.39 -13.68
CA SER A 234 13.19 -3.05 -14.91
C SER A 234 13.91 -4.23 -15.56
N THR A 235 14.31 -5.24 -14.80
CA THR A 235 15.16 -6.35 -15.29
C THR A 235 14.58 -7.74 -15.05
N ALA A 236 13.53 -7.88 -14.25
CA ALA A 236 13.00 -9.13 -13.74
C ALA A 236 13.96 -9.94 -12.84
N ALA A 237 15.11 -9.37 -12.47
CA ALA A 237 16.08 -10.04 -11.61
C ALA A 237 15.51 -10.24 -10.19
N PRO A 238 15.79 -11.36 -9.51
CA PRO A 238 15.37 -11.56 -8.12
C PRO A 238 16.00 -10.51 -7.21
N ALA A 239 15.18 -9.91 -6.35
CA ALA A 239 15.59 -8.89 -5.40
C ALA A 239 14.84 -9.05 -4.06
N HIS A 240 15.29 -8.32 -3.05
CA HIS A 240 14.70 -8.34 -1.71
C HIS A 240 14.48 -6.93 -1.25
N ILE A 241 13.24 -6.57 -0.90
CA ILE A 241 12.94 -5.23 -0.38
C ILE A 241 12.28 -5.28 0.99
N THR A 242 12.47 -4.23 1.77
CA THR A 242 11.82 -4.08 3.08
C THR A 242 10.39 -3.55 2.96
N GLY A 243 9.50 -4.08 3.80
CA GLY A 243 8.13 -3.58 3.96
C GLY A 243 7.96 -2.64 5.16
N VAL A 244 6.74 -2.15 5.36
CA VAL A 244 6.40 -1.33 6.53
C VAL A 244 6.46 -2.24 7.77
N PRO A 245 7.28 -1.89 8.78
CA PRO A 245 7.36 -2.68 9.99
C PRO A 245 6.17 -2.38 10.92
N ALA A 246 5.96 -3.26 11.91
CA ALA A 246 5.07 -3.02 13.03
C ALA A 246 5.86 -3.12 14.34
N THR A 247 5.37 -2.51 15.42
CA THR A 247 6.01 -2.59 16.73
C THR A 247 5.08 -3.19 17.77
N PHE A 248 5.65 -3.88 18.74
CA PHE A 248 4.94 -4.32 19.94
C PHE A 248 5.82 -4.09 21.18
N THR A 249 5.21 -4.12 22.36
CA THR A 249 5.95 -4.04 23.62
C THR A 249 6.21 -5.43 24.15
N GLN A 250 7.48 -5.83 24.17
CA GLN A 250 7.93 -7.04 24.80
C GLN A 250 8.06 -6.85 26.31
N ARG A 251 7.56 -7.83 27.07
CA ARG A 251 7.78 -7.96 28.50
C ARG A 251 8.19 -9.38 28.83
N SER A 252 9.29 -9.51 29.52
CA SER A 252 9.69 -10.76 30.15
C SER A 252 8.62 -11.17 31.16
N PRO A 253 8.28 -12.46 31.27
CA PRO A 253 7.44 -12.94 32.35
C PRO A 253 8.07 -12.49 33.67
N ARG A 254 7.33 -11.74 34.49
CA ARG A 254 7.78 -11.38 35.82
C ARG A 254 8.02 -12.68 36.58
N GLU A 255 9.28 -12.98 36.88
CA GLU A 255 9.62 -14.05 37.80
C GLU A 255 8.82 -13.82 39.08
N ALA A 256 7.94 -14.76 39.41
CA ALA A 256 7.18 -14.70 40.64
C ALA A 256 8.20 -14.59 41.78
N PRO A 257 7.98 -13.71 42.79
CA PRO A 257 8.88 -13.66 43.94
C PRO A 257 9.04 -15.09 44.48
N PRO A 258 10.25 -15.51 44.88
CA PRO A 258 10.44 -16.83 45.44
C PRO A 258 9.46 -16.97 46.60
N VAL A 259 8.49 -17.88 46.44
CA VAL A 259 7.64 -18.32 47.54
C VAL A 259 8.64 -18.98 48.48
N GLY A 260 8.98 -18.29 49.57
CA GLY A 260 9.88 -18.83 50.58
C GLY A 260 9.37 -20.20 51.01
N ASP A 261 10.24 -21.20 50.93
CA ASP A 261 9.97 -22.57 51.35
C ASP A 261 9.26 -22.59 52.72
N PRO A 262 8.04 -23.14 52.82
CA PRO A 262 7.66 -23.86 54.01
C PRO A 262 8.13 -25.31 53.84
N SER A 263 8.85 -25.80 54.84
CA SER A 263 9.24 -27.21 54.99
C SER A 263 8.11 -28.18 54.59
N PRO A 264 8.43 -29.33 53.96
CA PRO A 264 7.42 -30.25 53.48
C PRO A 264 6.69 -30.91 54.66
N PRO A 265 5.35 -30.85 54.76
CA PRO A 265 4.61 -31.76 55.62
C PRO A 265 4.52 -33.15 54.95
N THR A 266 4.61 -34.18 55.80
CA THR A 266 4.52 -35.61 55.51
C THR A 266 3.36 -35.95 54.55
N PRO A 267 3.57 -36.83 53.54
CA PRO A 267 2.52 -37.17 52.60
C PRO A 267 1.43 -38.04 53.27
N PRO A 268 0.13 -37.74 53.09
CA PRO A 268 -0.94 -38.66 53.41
C PRO A 268 -1.03 -39.79 52.36
N PRO A 269 -1.64 -40.94 52.71
CA PRO A 269 -1.72 -42.11 51.82
C PRO A 269 -2.55 -41.82 50.56
N PRO A 270 -2.32 -42.54 49.45
CA PRO A 270 -2.92 -42.23 48.16
C PRO A 270 -4.43 -42.46 48.18
N ALA A 271 -5.20 -41.37 48.10
CA ALA A 271 -6.62 -41.42 47.77
C ALA A 271 -6.78 -41.58 46.25
N ALA A 272 -7.66 -42.51 45.87
CA ALA A 272 -7.95 -42.86 44.49
C ALA A 272 -8.29 -41.63 43.62
N VAL A 273 -7.64 -41.55 42.46
CA VAL A 273 -7.90 -40.57 41.41
C VAL A 273 -9.32 -40.79 40.86
N PRO A 274 -10.26 -39.82 40.98
CA PRO A 274 -11.44 -39.82 40.14
C PRO A 274 -11.05 -39.35 38.73
N PRO A 275 -11.71 -39.86 37.66
CA PRO A 275 -11.38 -39.49 36.30
C PRO A 275 -11.56 -37.98 36.11
N GLN A 276 -10.47 -37.33 35.69
CA GLN A 276 -10.42 -35.92 35.37
C GLN A 276 -11.39 -35.62 34.23
N ALA A 277 -12.44 -34.86 34.52
CA ALA A 277 -13.32 -34.31 33.49
C ALA A 277 -12.51 -33.39 32.57
N ALA A 278 -12.67 -33.58 31.27
CA ALA A 278 -12.03 -32.77 30.25
C ALA A 278 -12.30 -31.27 30.50
N PRO A 279 -11.28 -30.40 30.43
CA PRO A 279 -11.49 -28.96 30.57
C PRO A 279 -12.41 -28.44 29.46
N PRO A 280 -13.31 -27.49 29.75
CA PRO A 280 -14.14 -26.88 28.72
C PRO A 280 -13.24 -26.15 27.72
N ALA A 281 -13.49 -26.38 26.43
CA ALA A 281 -12.80 -25.70 25.34
C ALA A 281 -12.84 -24.18 25.58
N VAL A 282 -11.66 -23.58 25.73
CA VAL A 282 -11.49 -22.12 25.72
C VAL A 282 -11.89 -21.66 24.31
N GLN A 283 -13.04 -21.00 24.20
CA GLN A 283 -13.44 -20.33 22.97
C GLN A 283 -12.53 -19.11 22.77
N GLU A 284 -11.78 -19.11 21.66
CA GLU A 284 -11.07 -17.92 21.16
C GLU A 284 -12.04 -16.72 21.09
N PRO A 285 -11.63 -15.52 21.52
CA PRO A 285 -12.42 -14.33 21.28
C PRO A 285 -12.40 -14.03 19.78
N LEU A 286 -13.52 -14.30 19.11
CA LEU A 286 -13.76 -13.94 17.72
C LEU A 286 -13.41 -12.46 17.49
N PRO A 287 -12.70 -12.11 16.39
CA PRO A 287 -12.39 -10.72 16.06
C PRO A 287 -13.69 -9.89 16.00
N PRO A 288 -13.66 -8.58 16.35
CA PRO A 288 -14.84 -7.75 16.36
C PRO A 288 -15.48 -7.75 14.98
N VAL A 289 -16.61 -8.45 14.88
CA VAL A 289 -17.30 -8.66 13.62
C VAL A 289 -17.94 -7.33 13.21
N VAL A 290 -17.31 -6.62 12.27
CA VAL A 290 -17.79 -5.35 11.71
C VAL A 290 -19.12 -5.59 10.96
N ARG A 291 -20.24 -5.48 11.69
CA ARG A 291 -21.60 -5.66 11.14
C ARG A 291 -22.25 -4.32 10.82
N VAL A 292 -22.83 -4.25 9.64
CA VAL A 292 -23.69 -3.13 9.25
C VAL A 292 -24.98 -3.18 10.05
N ARG A 293 -25.36 -2.07 10.67
CA ARG A 293 -26.61 -1.97 11.44
C ARG A 293 -27.68 -1.22 10.62
N GLY A 294 -28.95 -1.48 10.95
CA GLY A 294 -30.06 -0.65 10.46
C GLY A 294 -30.35 -0.72 8.96
N VAL A 295 -30.02 -1.81 8.26
CA VAL A 295 -30.29 -1.96 6.81
C VAL A 295 -31.79 -1.86 6.52
N ARG A 296 -32.16 -0.79 5.82
CA ARG A 296 -33.51 -0.47 5.33
C ARG A 296 -33.51 -0.46 3.80
N ALA A 297 -34.39 -1.27 3.25
CA ALA A 297 -34.71 -1.30 1.83
C ALA A 297 -36.23 -1.48 1.70
N PRO A 298 -36.85 -1.03 0.59
CA PRO A 298 -38.25 -1.36 0.34
C PRO A 298 -38.42 -2.88 0.31
N SER A 299 -39.42 -3.41 1.02
CA SER A 299 -39.75 -4.84 0.97
C SER A 299 -40.43 -5.21 -0.36
N ARG A 300 -41.06 -4.24 -1.02
CA ARG A 300 -41.78 -4.39 -2.28
C ARG A 300 -41.62 -3.18 -3.17
N VAL A 301 -41.38 -3.41 -4.46
CA VAL A 301 -41.27 -2.36 -5.48
C VAL A 301 -41.81 -2.85 -6.80
N THR A 302 -42.38 -1.97 -7.63
CA THR A 302 -42.75 -2.32 -9.00
C THR A 302 -41.50 -2.28 -9.90
N LEU A 303 -41.44 -3.16 -10.89
CA LEU A 303 -40.32 -3.23 -11.83
C LEU A 303 -40.11 -1.89 -12.55
N THR A 304 -41.20 -1.22 -12.94
CA THR A 304 -41.16 0.09 -13.60
C THR A 304 -40.51 1.14 -12.69
N ARG A 305 -40.94 1.24 -11.43
CA ARG A 305 -40.38 2.20 -10.47
C ARG A 305 -38.92 1.93 -10.17
N ALA A 306 -38.56 0.65 -9.99
CA ALA A 306 -37.18 0.26 -9.73
C ALA A 306 -36.25 0.52 -10.93
N ARG A 307 -36.75 0.41 -12.17
CA ARG A 307 -35.97 0.75 -13.38
C ARG A 307 -35.86 2.26 -13.60
N ALA A 308 -36.93 3.01 -13.28
CA ALA A 308 -36.96 4.45 -13.43
C ALA A 308 -36.06 5.16 -12.40
N HIS A 309 -36.23 4.82 -11.11
CA HIS A 309 -35.60 5.54 -10.00
C HIS A 309 -34.52 4.74 -9.25
N GLY A 310 -34.31 3.47 -9.61
CA GLY A 310 -33.37 2.59 -8.92
C GLY A 310 -33.92 1.94 -7.65
N LEU A 311 -33.05 1.17 -6.99
CA LEU A 311 -33.29 0.58 -5.68
C LEU A 311 -32.44 1.30 -4.66
N ARG A 312 -33.05 1.95 -3.67
CA ARG A 312 -32.34 2.62 -2.58
C ARG A 312 -32.25 1.69 -1.36
N VAL A 313 -31.05 1.56 -0.82
CA VAL A 313 -30.77 0.87 0.44
C VAL A 313 -30.10 1.87 1.37
N SER A 314 -30.56 1.97 2.61
CA SER A 314 -29.95 2.80 3.63
C SER A 314 -29.53 1.98 4.84
N PHE A 315 -28.45 2.37 5.50
CA PHE A 315 -27.86 1.65 6.60
C PHE A 315 -26.95 2.55 7.43
N ASP A 316 -26.62 2.11 8.64
CA ASP A 316 -25.73 2.81 9.56
C ASP A 316 -24.34 2.16 9.43
N ALA A 317 -23.39 2.89 8.84
CA ALA A 317 -22.04 2.41 8.58
C ALA A 317 -21.21 2.44 9.89
N PRO A 318 -20.53 1.34 10.26
CA PRO A 318 -19.68 1.32 11.45
C PRO A 318 -18.45 2.24 11.27
N ALA A 319 -17.92 2.75 12.39
CA ALA A 319 -16.78 3.67 12.41
C ALA A 319 -15.51 3.09 11.78
N GLU A 320 -15.35 1.77 11.83
CA GLU A 320 -14.14 1.07 11.35
C GLU A 320 -14.20 0.72 9.85
N ALA A 321 -15.35 0.89 9.20
CA ALA A 321 -15.49 0.54 7.79
C ALA A 321 -15.06 1.68 6.89
N LYS A 322 -14.10 1.46 5.98
CA LYS A 322 -13.76 2.44 4.93
C LYS A 322 -14.60 2.27 3.67
N VAL A 323 -15.12 1.07 3.42
CA VAL A 323 -15.94 0.76 2.24
C VAL A 323 -17.17 -0.07 2.58
N ILE A 324 -18.20 0.07 1.74
CA ILE A 324 -19.44 -0.69 1.81
C ILE A 324 -19.71 -1.34 0.46
N ARG A 325 -19.97 -2.65 0.47
CA ARG A 325 -20.46 -3.42 -0.67
C ARG A 325 -21.95 -3.66 -0.54
N VAL A 326 -22.69 -3.22 -1.56
CA VAL A 326 -24.12 -3.49 -1.73
C VAL A 326 -24.29 -4.42 -2.91
N GLN A 327 -24.85 -5.60 -2.67
CA GLN A 327 -25.11 -6.61 -3.68
C GLN A 327 -26.60 -6.85 -3.85
N LEU A 328 -27.00 -7.12 -5.08
CA LEU A 328 -28.31 -7.63 -5.43
C LEU A 328 -28.14 -9.05 -5.97
N ALA A 329 -28.82 -10.01 -5.38
CA ALA A 329 -28.83 -11.39 -5.81
C ALA A 329 -30.24 -11.87 -6.19
N ARG A 330 -30.31 -12.83 -7.10
CA ARG A 330 -31.54 -13.53 -7.50
C ARG A 330 -31.26 -15.02 -7.56
N GLY A 331 -32.01 -15.81 -6.79
CA GLY A 331 -31.83 -17.27 -6.75
C GLY A 331 -30.42 -17.69 -6.30
N GLY A 332 -29.84 -16.99 -5.32
CA GLY A 332 -28.49 -17.25 -4.81
C GLY A 332 -27.35 -16.69 -5.66
N ARG A 333 -27.60 -16.22 -6.89
CA ARG A 333 -26.57 -15.61 -7.75
C ARG A 333 -26.58 -14.09 -7.63
N VAL A 334 -25.42 -13.50 -7.38
CA VAL A 334 -25.23 -12.04 -7.40
C VAL A 334 -25.36 -11.54 -8.85
N VAL A 335 -26.27 -10.60 -9.08
CA VAL A 335 -26.55 -10.01 -10.39
C VAL A 335 -26.08 -8.57 -10.52
N LEU A 336 -25.81 -7.89 -9.40
CA LEU A 336 -25.27 -6.55 -9.37
C LEU A 336 -24.47 -6.36 -8.08
N THR A 337 -23.29 -5.76 -8.20
CA THR A 337 -22.46 -5.35 -7.07
C THR A 337 -22.15 -3.86 -7.21
N ARG A 338 -22.27 -3.11 -6.12
CA ARG A 338 -21.82 -1.72 -6.05
C ARG A 338 -21.01 -1.53 -4.78
N VAL A 339 -19.80 -0.99 -4.91
CA VAL A 339 -18.95 -0.66 -3.77
C VAL A 339 -18.86 0.86 -3.67
N VAL A 340 -18.99 1.39 -2.46
CA VAL A 340 -18.91 2.83 -2.16
C VAL A 340 -18.04 3.07 -0.95
N ALA A 341 -17.46 4.27 -0.82
CA ALA A 341 -16.82 4.69 0.42
C ALA A 341 -17.85 4.75 1.55
N ALA A 342 -17.47 4.33 2.75
CA ALA A 342 -18.30 4.44 3.93
C ALA A 342 -18.31 5.89 4.44
N VAL A 343 -19.47 6.35 4.90
CA VAL A 343 -19.62 7.69 5.50
C VAL A 343 -20.07 7.52 6.94
N HIS A 344 -19.23 7.93 7.88
CA HIS A 344 -19.48 7.81 9.31
C HIS A 344 -20.38 8.91 9.86
N GLY A 345 -20.94 8.69 11.05
CA GLY A 345 -21.69 9.71 11.80
C GLY A 345 -23.10 10.01 11.29
N ARG A 346 -23.53 9.41 10.17
CA ARG A 346 -24.90 9.53 9.65
C ARG A 346 -25.34 8.29 8.87
N ARG A 347 -26.66 8.09 8.77
CA ARG A 347 -27.22 7.01 7.94
C ARG A 347 -26.87 7.24 6.47
N GLN A 348 -26.16 6.28 5.88
CA GLN A 348 -25.75 6.31 4.49
C GLN A 348 -26.83 5.67 3.61
N ALA A 349 -27.07 6.22 2.42
CA ALA A 349 -28.00 5.66 1.44
C ALA A 349 -27.29 5.44 0.10
N VAL A 350 -27.39 4.21 -0.41
CA VAL A 350 -26.83 3.80 -1.69
C VAL A 350 -27.97 3.49 -2.64
N ALA A 351 -27.96 4.11 -3.81
CA ALA A 351 -28.87 3.81 -4.88
C ALA A 351 -28.21 2.86 -5.88
N LEU A 352 -28.83 1.70 -6.12
CA LEU A 352 -28.53 0.87 -7.28
C LEU A 352 -29.32 1.46 -8.45
N THR A 353 -28.61 2.00 -9.44
CA THR A 353 -29.19 2.68 -10.62
C THR A 353 -28.41 2.30 -11.87
N GLY A 354 -28.89 2.73 -13.04
CA GLY A 354 -28.16 2.60 -14.30
C GLY A 354 -28.59 1.45 -15.20
N LYS A 355 -27.95 1.36 -16.37
CA LYS A 355 -28.28 0.40 -17.45
C LYS A 355 -28.16 -1.05 -16.98
N GLN A 356 -27.16 -1.36 -16.16
CA GLN A 356 -26.92 -2.70 -15.64
C GLN A 356 -28.07 -3.18 -14.75
N LEU A 357 -28.53 -2.37 -13.80
CA LEU A 357 -29.72 -2.71 -12.99
C LEU A 357 -30.94 -2.96 -13.88
N ARG A 358 -31.21 -2.10 -14.87
CA ARG A 358 -32.34 -2.27 -15.79
C ARG A 358 -32.27 -3.60 -16.55
N ARG A 359 -31.05 -4.00 -16.95
CA ARG A 359 -30.77 -5.24 -17.67
C ARG A 359 -30.92 -6.48 -16.80
N VAL A 360 -30.53 -6.46 -15.53
CA VAL A 360 -30.55 -7.65 -14.66
C VAL A 360 -31.82 -7.79 -13.81
N LEU A 361 -32.49 -6.68 -13.49
CA LEU A 361 -33.67 -6.68 -12.64
C LEU A 361 -34.87 -7.30 -13.39
N ARG A 362 -35.53 -8.26 -12.74
CA ARG A 362 -36.74 -8.95 -13.24
C ARG A 362 -37.81 -8.97 -12.15
N ARG A 363 -39.03 -9.36 -12.50
CA ARG A 363 -40.07 -9.67 -11.50
C ARG A 363 -39.64 -10.88 -10.66
N GLY A 364 -39.92 -10.86 -9.38
CA GLY A 364 -39.62 -11.96 -8.45
C GLY A 364 -38.89 -11.52 -7.18
N ARG A 365 -38.49 -12.53 -6.40
CA ARG A 365 -37.75 -12.35 -5.14
C ARG A 365 -36.28 -12.10 -5.43
N HIS A 366 -35.72 -11.10 -4.76
CA HIS A 366 -34.30 -10.75 -4.78
C HIS A 366 -33.80 -10.62 -3.34
N THR A 367 -32.50 -10.80 -3.15
CA THR A 367 -31.82 -10.54 -1.88
C THR A 367 -30.91 -9.33 -2.07
N LEU A 368 -31.03 -8.36 -1.19
CA LEU A 368 -30.12 -7.23 -1.06
C LEU A 368 -29.18 -7.50 0.10
N SER A 369 -27.89 -7.54 -0.16
CA SER A 369 -26.86 -7.84 0.84
C SER A 369 -25.97 -6.63 1.02
N VAL A 370 -25.76 -6.19 2.26
CA VAL A 370 -24.89 -5.06 2.59
C VAL A 370 -23.78 -5.53 3.51
N ALA A 371 -22.54 -5.37 3.09
CA ALA A 371 -21.36 -5.73 3.87
C ALA A 371 -20.43 -4.51 4.00
N ALA A 372 -19.88 -4.29 5.19
CA ALA A 372 -18.94 -3.23 5.47
C ALA A 372 -17.55 -3.79 5.70
N GLY A 373 -16.53 -3.05 5.33
CA GLY A 373 -15.15 -3.52 5.42
C GLY A 373 -14.15 -2.38 5.54
N PRO A 374 -12.97 -2.61 6.15
CA PRO A 374 -11.87 -1.66 6.10
C PRO A 374 -11.28 -1.51 4.69
N SER A 375 -11.51 -2.45 3.77
CA SER A 375 -11.03 -2.40 2.38
C SER A 375 -11.97 -3.13 1.41
N ARG A 376 -11.76 -2.97 0.10
CA ARG A 376 -12.57 -3.63 -0.95
C ARG A 376 -12.36 -5.16 -0.99
N SER A 377 -11.30 -5.68 -0.38
CA SER A 377 -11.02 -7.12 -0.28
C SER A 377 -11.51 -7.70 1.05
N ALA A 378 -11.53 -6.92 2.13
CA ALA A 378 -11.91 -7.37 3.46
C ALA A 378 -13.30 -6.86 3.86
N PHE A 379 -14.37 -7.53 3.41
CA PHE A 379 -15.72 -7.25 3.90
C PHE A 379 -16.08 -8.17 5.07
N GLY A 380 -16.59 -7.57 6.14
CA GLY A 380 -17.28 -8.29 7.20
C GLY A 380 -18.57 -8.96 6.72
N PRO A 381 -19.28 -9.67 7.61
CA PRO A 381 -20.47 -10.42 7.22
C PRO A 381 -21.56 -9.50 6.68
N ALA A 382 -22.22 -9.98 5.63
CA ALA A 382 -23.31 -9.28 4.98
C ALA A 382 -24.58 -9.31 5.82
N THR A 383 -25.31 -8.21 5.82
CA THR A 383 -26.68 -8.14 6.31
C THR A 383 -27.65 -8.17 5.15
N ASP A 384 -28.51 -9.19 5.14
CA ASP A 384 -29.41 -9.47 4.03
C ASP A 384 -30.82 -8.92 4.25
N ARG A 385 -31.43 -8.44 3.17
CA ARG A 385 -32.84 -8.03 3.10
C ARG A 385 -33.50 -8.60 1.86
N THR A 386 -34.65 -9.22 2.04
CA THR A 386 -35.44 -9.71 0.92
C THR A 386 -36.27 -8.59 0.30
N LEU A 387 -36.19 -8.45 -1.02
CA LEU A 387 -36.95 -7.51 -1.85
C LEU A 387 -37.84 -8.30 -2.83
N ARG A 388 -39.12 -7.95 -2.90
CA ARG A 388 -40.03 -8.48 -3.93
C ARG A 388 -40.29 -7.44 -5.02
N VAL A 389 -39.84 -7.74 -6.23
CA VAL A 389 -40.10 -6.92 -7.41
C VAL A 389 -41.36 -7.44 -8.10
N ARG A 390 -42.36 -6.58 -8.28
CA ARG A 390 -43.65 -6.90 -8.93
C ARG A 390 -43.75 -6.35 -10.35
#